data_AF-A0A226XBM2-F1
#
_entry.id   AF-A0A226XBM2-F1
#
_cell.length_a   1.000
_cell.length_b   1.000
_cell.length_c   1.000
_cell.angle_alpha   90.00
_cell.angle_beta   90.00
_cell.angle_gamma   90.00
#
_symmetry.space_group_name_H-M   'P 1'
#
loop_
_entity.id
_entity.type
_entity.pdbx_description
1 polymer ?
#
loop_
_entity_poly.entity_id
_entity_poly.type
_entity_poly.pdbx_seq_one_letter_code
_entity_poly.pdbx_strand_id
1 'polypeptide(L)'
;MKLLSGERIWRRGFNAVPAIASVLDSMASNYRKRETNGPMKAGTIVAPSETMEETDLLVCNVQPVETVTPEDAAYDAQQLKKLEALLADDEDATLVAWEWAMGRRGKEAIDALGMNENQYEAARKRLLRKIETMEDERRNG
;
A
#
# COMPACT_ATOMS: atom_id res chain seq x y z
N MET A 1 -5.29 5.76 13.09
CA MET A 1 -5.20 6.39 11.74
C MET A 1 -5.03 7.89 11.90
N LYS A 2 -3.99 8.53 11.34
CA LYS A 2 -3.60 9.93 11.66
C LYS A 2 -4.59 11.03 11.20
N LEU A 3 -5.51 10.69 10.30
CA LEU A 3 -6.62 11.57 9.92
C LEU A 3 -7.68 11.65 11.02
N LEU A 4 -8.01 10.52 11.66
CA LEU A 4 -9.00 10.45 12.74
C LEU A 4 -8.50 11.11 14.02
N SER A 5 -7.19 11.11 14.26
CA SER A 5 -6.56 11.76 15.42
C SER A 5 -6.28 13.26 15.22
N GLY A 6 -6.57 13.82 14.05
CA GLY A 6 -6.35 15.25 13.75
C GLY A 6 -4.89 15.66 13.51
N GLU A 7 -3.92 14.75 13.61
CA GLU A 7 -2.51 15.03 13.31
C GLU A 7 -2.27 15.40 11.85
N ARG A 8 -3.15 14.95 10.95
CA ARG A 8 -3.18 15.37 9.55
C ARG A 8 -4.55 15.92 9.22
N ILE A 9 -4.57 17.09 8.61
CA ILE A 9 -5.79 17.85 8.35
C ILE A 9 -6.19 17.70 6.88
N TRP A 10 -7.39 17.19 6.64
CA TRP A 10 -8.01 17.24 5.32
C TRP A 10 -8.53 18.66 5.06
N ARG A 11 -8.00 19.33 4.05
CA ARG A 11 -8.44 20.67 3.65
C ARG A 11 -9.74 20.58 2.85
N ARG A 12 -10.70 21.46 3.18
CA ARG A 12 -11.96 21.58 2.44
C ARG A 12 -11.68 21.93 0.98
N GLY A 13 -12.40 21.28 0.05
CA GLY A 13 -12.23 21.46 -1.40
C GLY A 13 -11.34 20.41 -2.09
N PHE A 14 -10.74 19.48 -1.36
CA PHE A 14 -9.99 18.35 -1.93
C PHE A 14 -10.81 17.06 -1.91
N ASN A 15 -10.73 16.26 -2.98
CA ASN A 15 -11.40 14.96 -3.07
C ASN A 15 -10.88 13.99 -1.99
N ALA A 16 -11.79 13.28 -1.34
CA ALA A 16 -11.48 12.45 -0.17
C ALA A 16 -10.51 11.30 -0.47
N VAL A 17 -10.68 10.60 -1.59
CA VAL A 17 -9.86 9.43 -1.93
C VAL A 17 -8.39 9.79 -2.21
N PRO A 18 -8.06 10.77 -3.08
CA PRO A 18 -6.67 11.22 -3.25
C PRO A 18 -6.05 11.78 -1.97
N ALA A 19 -6.83 12.47 -1.14
CA ALA A 19 -6.36 13.00 0.14
C ALA A 19 -5.97 11.87 1.12
N ILE A 20 -6.79 10.83 1.22
CA ILE A 20 -6.50 9.65 2.04
C ILE A 20 -5.27 8.90 1.49
N ALA A 21 -5.21 8.66 0.18
CA ALA A 21 -4.08 7.99 -0.46
C ALA A 21 -2.76 8.74 -0.23
N SER A 22 -2.75 10.07 -0.43
CA SER A 22 -1.59 10.92 -0.15
C SER A 22 -1.15 10.87 1.33
N VAL A 23 -2.11 10.85 2.25
CA VAL A 23 -1.80 10.71 3.68
C VAL A 23 -1.21 9.34 3.99
N LEU A 24 -1.76 8.27 3.43
CA LEU A 24 -1.23 6.91 3.59
C LEU A 24 0.17 6.77 3.01
N ASP A 25 0.42 7.31 1.81
CA ASP A 25 1.74 7.27 1.18
C ASP A 25 2.76 8.12 1.97
N SER A 26 2.35 9.28 2.47
CA SER A 26 3.19 10.10 3.36
C SER A 26 3.45 9.41 4.70
N MET A 27 2.50 8.62 5.23
CA MET A 27 2.70 7.79 6.42
C MET A 27 3.69 6.65 6.14
N ALA A 28 3.55 5.95 5.01
CA ALA A 28 4.47 4.91 4.58
C ALA A 28 5.88 5.46 4.32
N SER A 29 5.99 6.66 3.73
CA SER A 29 7.25 7.37 3.53
C SER A 29 7.89 7.77 4.86
N ASN A 30 7.11 8.34 5.79
CA ASN A 30 7.62 8.67 7.12
C ASN A 30 8.04 7.42 7.90
N TYR A 31 7.31 6.31 7.74
CA TYR A 31 7.65 5.03 8.33
C TYR A 31 8.98 4.50 7.79
N ARG A 32 9.14 4.43 6.46
CA ARG A 32 10.41 4.06 5.79
C ARG A 32 11.56 4.97 6.23
N LYS A 33 11.38 6.29 6.22
CA LYS A 33 12.40 7.26 6.66
C LYS A 33 12.79 7.05 8.13
N ARG A 34 11.83 6.73 9.00
CA ARG A 34 12.09 6.43 10.41
C ARG A 34 12.82 5.10 10.58
N GLU A 35 12.54 4.10 9.76
CA GLU A 35 13.31 2.85 9.75
C GLU A 35 14.73 3.04 9.21
N THR A 36 14.92 3.86 8.17
CA THR A 36 16.24 4.09 7.56
C THR A 36 17.11 5.02 8.40
N ASN A 37 16.54 6.08 8.98
CA ASN A 37 17.30 7.16 9.63
C ASN A 37 17.06 7.27 11.15
N GLY A 38 16.17 6.45 11.72
CA GLY A 38 15.87 6.49 13.14
C GLY A 38 16.95 5.80 13.97
N PRO A 39 17.19 6.27 15.21
CA PRO A 39 18.14 5.62 16.13
C PRO A 39 17.64 4.26 16.67
N MET A 40 16.37 3.91 16.42
CA MET A 40 15.73 2.67 16.85
C MET A 40 15.03 2.02 15.66
N LYS A 41 15.24 0.71 15.45
CA LYS A 41 14.45 -0.08 14.48
C LYS A 41 13.06 -0.35 15.06
N ALA A 42 12.01 -0.07 14.29
CA ALA A 42 10.64 -0.37 14.70
C ALA A 42 10.38 -1.88 14.57
N GLY A 43 9.88 -2.53 15.64
CA GLY A 43 9.59 -3.98 15.66
C GLY A 43 10.34 -4.78 16.74
N THR A 44 11.21 -4.14 17.51
CA THR A 44 11.94 -4.79 18.62
C THR A 44 11.02 -5.01 19.83
N ILE A 45 10.84 -6.27 20.23
CA ILE A 45 10.27 -6.59 21.55
C ILE A 45 11.41 -6.45 22.57
N VAL A 46 11.21 -5.58 23.57
CA VAL A 46 12.10 -5.46 24.73
C VAL A 46 11.76 -6.63 25.66
N ALA A 47 12.70 -7.55 25.86
CA ALA A 47 12.55 -8.56 26.91
C ALA A 47 12.44 -7.84 28.28
N PRO A 48 11.53 -8.23 29.18
CA PRO A 48 11.44 -7.63 30.51
C PRO A 48 12.79 -7.83 31.21
N SER A 49 13.34 -6.74 31.73
CA SER A 49 14.69 -6.66 32.28
C SER A 49 14.88 -7.67 33.42
N GLU A 50 15.64 -8.74 33.17
CA GLU A 50 16.44 -9.32 34.23
C GLU A 50 17.61 -8.36 34.45
N THR A 51 17.75 -7.92 35.70
CA THR A 51 18.77 -6.96 36.14
C THR A 51 20.16 -7.42 35.74
N MET A 52 20.72 -6.83 34.68
CA MET A 52 22.12 -7.03 34.27
C MET A 52 22.93 -5.77 34.55
N GLU A 53 24.14 -6.00 35.07
CA GLU A 53 25.11 -5.00 35.50
C GLU A 53 25.58 -4.09 34.35
N GLU A 54 25.93 -2.86 34.74
CA GLU A 54 26.11 -1.65 33.90
C GLU A 54 27.20 -1.75 32.82
N THR A 55 27.96 -2.84 32.75
CA THR A 55 29.10 -3.03 31.83
C THR A 55 28.78 -3.84 30.56
N ASP A 56 27.63 -4.49 30.45
CA ASP A 56 27.25 -5.32 29.28
C ASP A 56 26.34 -4.60 28.25
N LEU A 57 26.05 -3.31 28.44
CA LEU A 57 25.01 -2.55 27.73
C LEU A 57 25.28 -2.26 26.22
N LEU A 58 26.37 -2.76 25.62
CA LEU A 58 26.77 -2.32 24.28
C LEU A 58 26.57 -3.31 23.13
N VAL A 59 26.09 -4.53 23.37
CA VAL A 59 25.74 -5.45 22.27
C VAL A 59 24.40 -6.12 22.55
N CYS A 60 23.32 -5.37 22.33
CA CYS A 60 21.99 -5.94 22.26
C CYS A 60 21.88 -6.72 20.94
N ASN A 61 22.03 -8.05 20.99
CA ASN A 61 21.81 -8.95 19.85
C ASN A 61 20.31 -8.98 19.51
N VAL A 62 19.83 -7.97 18.80
CA VAL A 62 18.44 -7.85 18.37
C VAL A 62 18.28 -8.54 17.02
N GLN A 63 17.54 -9.65 16.98
CA GLN A 63 17.11 -10.22 15.71
C GLN A 63 15.96 -9.41 15.09
N PRO A 64 16.04 -9.04 13.81
CA PRO A 64 14.94 -8.39 13.11
C PRO A 64 13.74 -9.35 13.00
N VAL A 65 12.56 -8.89 13.39
CA VAL A 65 11.31 -9.62 13.17
C VAL A 65 10.73 -9.15 11.84
N GLU A 66 10.79 -10.01 10.82
CA GLU A 66 10.05 -9.81 9.58
C GLU A 66 8.55 -10.05 9.85
N THR A 67 7.74 -9.00 9.78
CA THR A 67 6.28 -9.09 9.99
C THR A 67 5.54 -9.63 8.77
N VAL A 68 6.18 -9.62 7.61
CA VAL A 68 5.68 -10.23 6.37
C VAL A 68 6.18 -11.66 6.37
N THR A 69 5.27 -12.62 6.42
CA THR A 69 5.66 -14.02 6.34
C THR A 69 6.03 -14.38 4.90
N PRO A 70 6.90 -15.38 4.67
CA PRO A 70 7.14 -15.91 3.33
C PRO A 70 5.85 -16.34 2.62
N GLU A 71 4.87 -16.83 3.38
CA GLU A 71 3.54 -17.19 2.90
C GLU A 71 2.76 -15.97 2.38
N ASP A 72 2.80 -14.85 3.10
CA ASP A 72 2.18 -13.59 2.65
C ASP A 72 2.81 -13.10 1.34
N ALA A 73 4.14 -13.14 1.24
CA ALA A 73 4.85 -12.72 0.04
C ALA A 73 4.53 -13.63 -1.17
N ALA A 74 4.45 -14.95 -0.95
CA ALA A 74 4.07 -15.91 -1.98
C ALA A 74 2.62 -15.70 -2.44
N TYR A 75 1.72 -15.44 -1.48
CA TYR A 75 0.31 -15.16 -1.76
C TYR A 75 0.16 -13.88 -2.60
N ASP A 76 0.82 -12.79 -2.21
CA ASP A 76 0.78 -11.51 -2.93
C ASP A 76 1.33 -11.65 -4.36
N ALA A 77 2.42 -12.40 -4.54
CA ALA A 77 2.97 -12.70 -5.85
C ALA A 77 2.00 -13.51 -6.73
N GLN A 78 1.25 -14.44 -6.14
CA GLN A 78 0.22 -15.20 -6.84
C GLN A 78 -0.96 -14.31 -7.25
N GLN A 79 -1.40 -13.39 -6.38
CA GLN A 79 -2.46 -12.44 -6.70
C GLN A 79 -2.06 -11.49 -7.81
N LEU A 80 -0.81 -10.99 -7.80
CA LEU A 80 -0.31 -10.11 -8.85
C LEU A 80 -0.29 -10.81 -10.21
N LYS A 81 0.25 -12.04 -10.29
CA LYS A 81 0.25 -12.82 -11.54
C LYS A 81 -1.16 -13.08 -12.07
N LYS A 82 -2.12 -13.33 -11.18
CA LYS A 82 -3.51 -13.54 -11.55
C LYS A 82 -4.14 -12.27 -12.12
N LEU A 83 -3.86 -11.11 -11.49
CA LEU A 83 -4.30 -9.81 -11.98
C LEU A 83 -3.71 -9.51 -13.37
N GLU A 84 -2.41 -9.75 -13.57
CA GLU A 84 -1.74 -9.60 -14.87
C GLU A 84 -2.39 -10.48 -15.94
N ALA A 85 -2.65 -11.75 -15.64
CA ALA A 85 -3.30 -12.66 -16.56
C ALA A 85 -4.73 -12.22 -16.91
N LEU A 86 -5.49 -11.73 -15.91
CA LEU A 86 -6.84 -11.20 -16.12
C LEU A 86 -6.86 -9.94 -16.98
N LEU A 87 -5.79 -9.14 -16.96
CA LEU A 87 -5.71 -7.87 -17.69
C LEU A 87 -5.01 -7.97 -19.04
N ALA A 88 -4.38 -9.10 -19.36
CA ALA A 88 -3.54 -9.30 -20.54
C ALA A 88 -4.23 -8.97 -21.89
N ASP A 89 -5.56 -9.07 -21.95
CA ASP A 89 -6.38 -8.81 -23.14
C ASP A 89 -7.08 -7.44 -23.16
N ASP A 90 -6.91 -6.61 -22.12
CA ASP A 90 -7.56 -5.30 -21.97
C ASP A 90 -6.52 -4.24 -21.61
N GLU A 91 -5.88 -3.70 -22.66
CA GLU A 91 -4.82 -2.70 -22.56
C GLU A 91 -5.29 -1.44 -21.81
N ASP A 92 -6.48 -0.94 -22.10
CA ASP A 92 -7.02 0.24 -21.42
C ASP A 92 -7.23 -0.02 -19.92
N ALA A 93 -7.77 -1.18 -19.55
CA ALA A 93 -7.95 -1.55 -18.14
C ALA A 93 -6.60 -1.71 -17.43
N THR A 94 -5.58 -2.22 -18.12
CA THR A 94 -4.20 -2.33 -17.62
C THR A 94 -3.61 -0.96 -17.33
N LEU A 95 -3.75 -0.01 -18.26
CA LEU A 95 -3.28 1.37 -18.10
C LEU A 95 -3.98 2.06 -16.92
N VAL A 96 -5.29 1.87 -16.75
CA VAL A 96 -6.02 2.40 -15.60
C VAL A 96 -5.52 1.77 -14.29
N ALA A 97 -5.26 0.47 -14.26
CA ALA A 97 -4.73 -0.22 -13.08
C ALA A 97 -3.33 0.29 -12.69
N TRP A 98 -2.49 0.59 -13.69
CA TRP A 98 -1.18 1.21 -13.48
C TRP A 98 -1.32 2.57 -12.82
N GLU A 99 -2.10 3.50 -13.40
CA GLU A 99 -2.31 4.83 -12.82
C GLU A 99 -2.81 4.79 -11.37
N TRP A 100 -3.66 3.81 -11.06
CA TRP A 100 -4.15 3.55 -9.71
C TRP A 100 -3.06 3.11 -8.73
N ALA A 101 -2.11 2.29 -9.18
CA ALA A 101 -0.94 1.87 -8.43
C ALA A 101 0.02 3.05 -8.18
N MET A 102 0.11 4.00 -9.12
CA MET A 102 0.82 5.28 -8.93
C MET A 102 0.04 6.29 -8.09
N GLY A 103 -1.17 5.96 -7.64
CA GLY A 103 -2.00 6.82 -6.79
C GLY A 103 -2.80 7.89 -7.55
N ARG A 104 -2.74 7.92 -8.89
CA ARG A 104 -3.50 8.86 -9.73
C ARG A 104 -4.91 8.32 -9.99
N ARG A 105 -5.92 9.19 -9.95
CA ARG A 105 -7.34 8.81 -10.07
C ARG A 105 -8.16 9.86 -10.82
N GLY A 106 -9.24 9.42 -11.47
CA GLY A 106 -10.23 10.31 -12.08
C GLY A 106 -9.58 11.20 -13.12
N LYS A 107 -9.83 12.52 -13.06
CA LYS A 107 -9.29 13.49 -14.02
C LYS A 107 -7.76 13.43 -14.16
N GLU A 108 -7.04 13.23 -13.06
CA GLU A 108 -5.57 13.14 -13.10
C GLU A 108 -5.09 11.92 -13.90
N ALA A 109 -5.76 10.78 -13.77
CA ALA A 109 -5.45 9.59 -14.55
C ALA A 109 -5.93 9.73 -16.01
N ILE A 110 -7.08 10.37 -16.25
CA ILE A 110 -7.58 10.69 -17.59
C ILE A 110 -6.55 11.53 -18.36
N ASP A 111 -6.07 12.61 -17.72
CA ASP A 111 -5.09 13.53 -18.31
C ASP A 111 -3.74 12.82 -18.54
N ALA A 112 -3.30 11.98 -17.59
CA ALA A 112 -2.04 11.21 -17.71
C ALA A 112 -2.08 10.16 -18.83
N LEU A 113 -3.24 9.53 -19.06
CA LEU A 113 -3.43 8.50 -20.08
C LEU A 113 -3.81 9.07 -21.45
N GLY A 114 -4.12 10.38 -21.54
CA GLY A 114 -4.63 10.99 -22.76
C GLY A 114 -5.98 10.40 -23.22
N MET A 115 -6.73 9.79 -22.31
CA MET A 115 -8.04 9.21 -22.58
C MET A 115 -9.12 10.28 -22.53
N ASN A 116 -10.24 10.07 -23.22
CA ASN A 116 -11.45 10.81 -22.91
C ASN A 116 -12.18 10.20 -21.70
N GLU A 117 -13.10 10.95 -21.10
CA GLU A 117 -13.83 10.54 -19.89
C GLU A 117 -14.63 9.23 -20.10
N ASN A 118 -15.24 9.05 -21.27
CA ASN A 118 -16.02 7.84 -21.58
C ASN A 118 -15.12 6.60 -21.72
N GLN A 119 -13.95 6.74 -22.34
CA GLN A 119 -12.95 5.67 -22.47
C GLN A 119 -12.44 5.24 -21.10
N TYR A 120 -12.03 6.21 -20.28
CA TYR A 120 -11.56 5.95 -18.93
C TYR A 120 -12.64 5.27 -18.08
N GLU A 121 -13.88 5.76 -18.09
CA GLU A 121 -14.97 5.15 -17.31
C GLU A 121 -15.33 3.75 -17.82
N ALA A 122 -15.27 3.51 -19.13
CA ALA A 122 -15.48 2.17 -19.68
C ALA A 122 -14.39 1.20 -19.22
N ALA A 123 -13.12 1.59 -19.35
CA ALA A 123 -11.97 0.80 -18.91
C ALA A 123 -11.99 0.55 -17.39
N ARG A 124 -12.28 1.58 -16.59
CA ARG A 124 -12.45 1.48 -15.14
C ARG A 124 -13.54 0.49 -14.75
N LYS A 125 -14.70 0.50 -15.43
CA LYS A 125 -15.78 -0.46 -15.16
C LYS A 125 -15.37 -1.90 -15.49
N ARG A 126 -14.64 -2.11 -16.59
CA ARG A 126 -14.10 -3.44 -16.95
C ARG A 126 -13.08 -3.92 -15.93
N LEU A 127 -12.15 -3.06 -15.53
CA LEU A 127 -11.18 -3.34 -14.46
C LEU A 127 -11.87 -3.76 -13.16
N LEU A 128 -12.89 -3.00 -12.72
CA LEU A 128 -13.63 -3.32 -11.49
C LEU A 128 -14.30 -4.70 -11.55
N ARG A 129 -14.93 -5.05 -12.68
CA ARG A 129 -15.54 -6.38 -12.85
C ARG A 129 -14.51 -7.51 -12.76
N LYS A 130 -13.33 -7.32 -13.36
CA LYS A 130 -12.24 -8.31 -13.29
C LYS A 130 -11.71 -8.47 -11.85
N ILE A 131 -11.57 -7.38 -11.10
CA ILE A 131 -11.14 -7.43 -9.69
C ILE A 131 -12.21 -8.10 -8.81
N GLU A 132 -13.50 -7.79 -9.04
CA GLU A 132 -14.62 -8.38 -8.30
C GLU A 132 -14.63 -9.92 -8.42
N THR A 133 -14.35 -10.47 -9.61
CA THR A 133 -14.21 -11.93 -9.79
C THR A 133 -13.08 -12.53 -8.95
N MET A 134 -11.98 -11.79 -8.71
CA MET A 134 -10.91 -12.25 -7.83
C MET A 134 -11.34 -12.23 -6.35
N GLU A 135 -12.13 -11.23 -5.92
CA GLU A 135 -12.64 -11.16 -4.56
C GLU A 135 -13.66 -12.26 -4.25
N ASP A 136 -14.56 -12.56 -5.19
CA ASP A 136 -15.55 -13.61 -5.02
C ASP A 136 -14.92 -15.00 -4.89
N GLU A 137 -13.91 -15.30 -5.71
CA GLU A 137 -13.13 -16.54 -5.59
C GLU A 137 -12.40 -16.64 -4.24
N ARG A 138 -11.95 -15.52 -3.69
CA ARG A 138 -11.32 -15.47 -2.36
C ARG A 138 -12.30 -15.71 -1.22
N ARG A 139 -13.56 -15.32 -1.38
CA ARG A 139 -14.61 -15.50 -0.35
C ARG A 139 -15.22 -16.89 -0.36
N ASN A 140 -15.20 -17.55 -1.52
CA ASN A 140 -15.85 -18.84 -1.75
C ASN A 140 -14.90 -20.06 -1.74
N GLY A 141 -13.58 -19.82 -1.73
CA GLY A 141 -12.54 -20.84 -1.56
C GLY A 141 -12.00 -20.87 -0.14
#